data_AF-A0A8H4YGD4-F1
#
_entry.id   AF-A0A8H4YGD4-F1
#
_cell.length_a   1.000
_cell.length_b   1.000
_cell.length_c   1.000
_cell.angle_alpha   90.00
_cell.angle_beta   90.00
_cell.angle_gamma   90.00
#
_symmetry.space_group_name_H-M   'P 1'
#
loop_
_entity.id
_entity.type
_entity.pdbx_description
1 polymer ?
#
loop_
_entity_poly.entity_id
_entity_poly.type
_entity_poly.pdbx_seq_one_letter_code
_entity_poly.pdbx_strand_id
1 'polypeptide(L)'
;TRYDLVQLPSNDPIEDDHAEKIVQVPSRSSVETDNSDWMFWGVFDGHSGWTTSATLRESLINYVARELNETYKKASGDLPSEDAVNLAIKTGFNNLDNEIVHKSVEKVFKGGSKTVAAELLQPALSGSCALLSFYDSRSNLLRVACTGDSRAVLGRRAGNGKWTATALSEDQTGSNPQEVERMRKEHPGEDNVIRNGRVLGGLEPSRAFGDAVYKWSRDVAWKLRENFFGRSPSPLLKTPPYVTAEPIVTTTKVHPENGDFLVLATDGLWEMLTNEEVVGLVGKWIETQGQSGTNSQFDAAWNKIFGSSKTPLPVEGSKTAGPDGNKTPIRVQQWGIDPDAKDRFTVKDKNVATHLVRNALGGNNDEQVCALLTLPSPFSRRYRDDLTVQVIFFGHGEKTGEVTVNLEATAGEGVKAKL
;
A
#
# COMPACT_ATOMS: atom_id res chain seq x y z
N THR A 1 0.60 15.76 -11.89
CA THR A 1 1.10 14.88 -10.81
C THR A 1 1.88 13.75 -11.45
N ARG A 2 3.10 13.48 -10.98
CA ARG A 2 3.92 12.32 -11.41
C ARG A 2 3.85 11.26 -10.33
N TYR A 3 3.90 9.99 -10.71
CA TYR A 3 4.20 8.91 -9.77
C TYR A 3 5.21 7.94 -10.39
N ASP A 4 6.00 7.30 -9.54
CA ASP A 4 6.91 6.22 -9.90
C ASP A 4 6.49 4.95 -9.14
N LEU A 5 6.61 3.79 -9.79
CA LEU A 5 6.18 2.49 -9.28
C LEU A 5 7.31 1.47 -9.46
N VAL A 6 7.38 0.47 -8.57
CA VAL A 6 8.14 -0.76 -8.78
C VAL A 6 7.43 -1.94 -8.10
N GLN A 7 7.53 -3.12 -8.71
CA GLN A 7 7.20 -4.39 -8.08
C GLN A 7 8.41 -5.34 -8.14
N LEU A 8 8.65 -6.07 -7.05
CA LEU A 8 9.65 -7.14 -6.98
C LEU A 8 9.03 -8.39 -6.37
N PRO A 9 8.87 -9.48 -7.15
CA PRO A 9 8.33 -10.73 -6.63
C PRO A 9 9.29 -11.45 -5.67
N SER A 10 8.69 -12.06 -4.68
CA SER A 10 9.19 -13.11 -3.81
C SER A 10 8.38 -14.40 -3.99
N ASN A 11 7.08 -14.29 -4.25
CA ASN A 11 6.23 -15.42 -4.62
C ASN A 11 6.17 -15.62 -6.15
N ASP A 12 5.74 -16.82 -6.58
CA ASP A 12 5.47 -17.11 -8.00
C ASP A 12 4.12 -17.81 -8.14
N PRO A 13 3.09 -17.15 -8.72
CA PRO A 13 3.10 -15.73 -9.11
C PRO A 13 3.23 -14.78 -7.91
N ILE A 14 3.55 -13.51 -8.18
CA ILE A 14 3.51 -12.43 -7.17
C ILE A 14 2.11 -12.32 -6.57
N GLU A 15 2.00 -12.17 -5.26
CA GLU A 15 0.72 -12.00 -4.57
C GLU A 15 0.36 -10.51 -4.44
N ASP A 16 1.35 -9.62 -4.35
CA ASP A 16 1.17 -8.17 -4.44
C ASP A 16 0.58 -7.69 -5.77
N ASP A 17 -0.26 -6.66 -5.71
CA ASP A 17 -0.81 -5.96 -6.87
C ASP A 17 -0.93 -4.44 -6.62
N HIS A 18 -1.25 -3.67 -7.67
CA HIS A 18 -1.43 -2.22 -7.57
C HIS A 18 -2.44 -1.69 -8.59
N ALA A 19 -2.99 -0.50 -8.35
CA ALA A 19 -3.85 0.17 -9.32
C ALA A 19 -3.80 1.70 -9.22
N GLU A 20 -3.92 2.34 -10.37
CA GLU A 20 -3.98 3.79 -10.50
C GLU A 20 -5.13 4.19 -11.42
N LYS A 21 -5.84 5.27 -11.07
CA LYS A 21 -6.91 5.80 -11.92
C LYS A 21 -7.11 7.28 -11.72
N ILE A 22 -7.46 7.96 -12.81
CA ILE A 22 -7.91 9.34 -12.76
C ILE A 22 -9.33 9.38 -13.30
N VAL A 23 -10.19 10.05 -12.54
CA VAL A 23 -11.56 10.33 -12.92
C VAL A 23 -11.67 11.84 -13.06
N GLN A 24 -11.78 12.30 -14.31
CA GLN A 24 -12.04 13.72 -14.60
C GLN A 24 -13.45 14.05 -14.13
N VAL A 25 -13.56 15.06 -13.26
CA VAL A 25 -14.83 15.55 -12.73
C VAL A 25 -15.14 16.88 -13.43
N PRO A 26 -16.18 16.92 -14.28
CA PRO A 26 -16.57 18.15 -14.96
C PRO A 26 -16.86 19.26 -13.97
N SER A 27 -16.50 20.51 -14.32
CA SER A 27 -16.95 21.66 -13.56
C SER A 27 -18.48 21.66 -13.46
N ARG A 28 -18.99 21.85 -12.24
CA ARG A 28 -20.43 21.86 -11.95
C ARG A 28 -21.00 23.28 -11.87
N SER A 29 -20.18 24.31 -12.08
CA SER A 29 -20.62 25.70 -12.12
C SER A 29 -20.38 26.30 -13.51
N SER A 30 -21.25 27.21 -13.92
CA SER A 30 -21.08 28.00 -15.16
C SER A 30 -20.03 29.13 -15.01
N VAL A 31 -19.34 29.19 -13.87
CA VAL A 31 -18.46 30.30 -13.46
C VAL A 31 -17.02 29.84 -13.24
N GLU A 32 -16.80 28.60 -12.79
CA GLU A 32 -15.47 27.99 -12.67
C GLU A 32 -15.17 27.17 -13.93
N THR A 33 -14.13 27.58 -14.65
CA THR A 33 -13.71 26.96 -15.93
C THR A 33 -12.75 25.78 -15.75
N ASP A 34 -12.29 25.51 -14.52
CA ASP A 34 -11.28 24.49 -14.26
C ASP A 34 -11.94 23.14 -13.90
N ASN A 35 -11.72 22.15 -14.76
CA ASN A 35 -12.01 20.76 -14.43
C ASN A 35 -11.17 20.33 -13.22
N SER A 36 -11.72 19.45 -12.38
CA SER A 36 -10.99 18.86 -11.26
C SER A 36 -10.82 17.36 -11.46
N ASP A 37 -9.75 16.82 -10.94
CA ASP A 37 -9.40 15.41 -11.08
C ASP A 37 -9.52 14.72 -9.74
N TRP A 38 -10.18 13.57 -9.76
CA TRP A 38 -10.11 12.57 -8.71
C TRP A 38 -9.02 11.58 -9.06
N MET A 39 -7.98 11.52 -8.25
CA MET A 39 -6.82 10.69 -8.50
C MET A 39 -6.75 9.59 -7.45
N PHE A 40 -6.58 8.36 -7.91
CA PHE A 40 -6.53 7.16 -7.08
C PHE A 40 -5.21 6.43 -7.32
N TRP A 41 -4.58 6.01 -6.23
CA TRP A 41 -3.44 5.10 -6.23
C TRP A 41 -3.62 4.09 -5.11
N GLY A 42 -3.43 2.82 -5.40
CA GLY A 42 -3.52 1.77 -4.39
C GLY A 42 -2.50 0.66 -4.58
N VAL A 43 -2.11 0.07 -3.45
CA VAL A 43 -1.29 -1.15 -3.36
C VAL A 43 -2.08 -2.20 -2.58
N PHE A 44 -1.96 -3.45 -3.02
CA PHE A 44 -2.74 -4.58 -2.54
C PHE A 44 -1.79 -5.73 -2.21
N ASP A 45 -1.56 -5.97 -0.93
CA ASP A 45 -0.71 -7.07 -0.45
C ASP A 45 -1.56 -8.34 -0.47
N GLY A 46 -1.25 -9.31 -1.32
CA GLY A 46 -2.02 -10.54 -1.45
C GLY A 46 -1.44 -11.67 -0.60
N HIS A 47 -2.28 -12.59 -0.15
CA HIS A 47 -1.81 -13.79 0.54
C HIS A 47 -2.69 -15.01 0.31
N SER A 48 -2.07 -16.19 0.39
CA SER A 48 -2.72 -17.48 0.09
C SER A 48 -3.25 -17.56 -1.35
N GLY A 49 -2.56 -16.89 -2.27
CA GLY A 49 -2.93 -16.70 -3.66
C GLY A 49 -3.09 -15.22 -4.03
N TRP A 50 -2.80 -14.90 -5.28
CA TRP A 50 -2.87 -13.56 -5.88
C TRP A 50 -4.28 -13.12 -6.30
N THR A 51 -5.29 -13.99 -6.19
CA THR A 51 -6.59 -13.77 -6.84
C THR A 51 -7.42 -12.66 -6.18
N THR A 52 -7.28 -12.44 -4.88
CA THR A 52 -7.95 -11.32 -4.19
C THR A 52 -7.33 -9.99 -4.60
N SER A 53 -6.00 -9.85 -4.52
CA SER A 53 -5.29 -8.61 -4.89
C SER A 53 -5.51 -8.23 -6.36
N ALA A 54 -5.52 -9.20 -7.27
CA ALA A 54 -5.89 -8.96 -8.67
C ALA A 54 -7.36 -8.51 -8.85
N THR A 55 -8.28 -9.07 -8.07
CA THR A 55 -9.68 -8.61 -8.07
C THR A 55 -9.77 -7.15 -7.58
N LEU A 56 -8.97 -6.78 -6.56
CA LEU A 56 -8.90 -5.41 -6.06
C LEU A 56 -8.34 -4.44 -7.09
N ARG A 57 -7.26 -4.81 -7.80
CA ARG A 57 -6.70 -4.04 -8.92
C ARG A 57 -7.80 -3.67 -9.92
N GLU A 58 -8.60 -4.64 -10.32
CA GLU A 58 -9.59 -4.47 -11.39
C GLU A 58 -10.83 -3.69 -10.94
N SER A 59 -11.22 -3.84 -9.67
CA SER A 59 -12.58 -3.46 -9.23
C SER A 59 -12.64 -2.39 -8.15
N LEU A 60 -11.67 -2.31 -7.23
CA LEU A 60 -11.83 -1.52 -6.00
C LEU A 60 -12.06 -0.04 -6.27
N ILE A 61 -11.24 0.56 -7.15
CA ILE A 61 -11.38 1.98 -7.50
C ILE A 61 -12.75 2.26 -8.12
N ASN A 62 -13.29 1.35 -8.94
CA ASN A 62 -14.60 1.53 -9.57
C ASN A 62 -15.74 1.54 -8.54
N TYR A 63 -15.67 0.64 -7.56
CA TYR A 63 -16.64 0.61 -6.46
C TYR A 63 -16.59 1.91 -5.65
N VAL A 64 -15.40 2.34 -5.22
CA VAL A 64 -15.22 3.57 -4.44
C VAL A 64 -15.63 4.81 -5.24
N ALA A 65 -15.21 4.93 -6.50
CA ALA A 65 -15.53 6.07 -7.34
C ALA A 65 -17.04 6.20 -7.60
N ARG A 66 -17.77 5.08 -7.69
CA ARG A 66 -19.24 5.10 -7.83
C ARG A 66 -19.90 5.68 -6.58
N GLU A 67 -19.55 5.20 -5.39
CA GLU A 67 -20.11 5.70 -4.13
C GLU A 67 -19.76 7.18 -3.91
N LEU A 68 -18.52 7.59 -4.24
CA LEU A 68 -18.10 8.99 -4.22
C LEU A 68 -18.94 9.84 -5.18
N ASN A 69 -19.11 9.40 -6.42
CA ASN A 69 -19.91 10.13 -7.41
C ASN A 69 -21.34 10.36 -6.94
N GLU A 70 -21.99 9.35 -6.37
CA GLU A 70 -23.33 9.48 -5.79
C GLU A 70 -23.36 10.47 -4.62
N THR A 71 -22.40 10.38 -3.70
CA THR A 71 -22.27 11.30 -2.56
C THR A 71 -22.07 12.74 -3.02
N TYR A 72 -21.16 12.98 -3.97
CA TYR A 72 -20.93 14.31 -4.52
C TYR A 72 -22.15 14.83 -5.29
N LYS A 73 -22.88 13.98 -6.03
CA LYS A 73 -24.10 14.41 -6.74
C LYS A 73 -25.19 14.87 -5.76
N LYS A 74 -25.35 14.17 -4.62
CA LYS A 74 -26.34 14.52 -3.58
C LYS A 74 -26.05 15.88 -2.92
N ALA A 75 -24.78 16.25 -2.79
CA ALA A 75 -24.38 17.54 -2.22
C ALA A 75 -24.76 18.77 -3.07
N SER A 76 -25.32 18.59 -4.28
CA SER A 76 -26.08 19.61 -5.03
C SER A 76 -25.41 20.98 -5.22
N GLY A 77 -24.07 21.03 -5.29
CA GLY A 77 -23.30 22.26 -5.53
C GLY A 77 -22.31 22.57 -4.41
N ASP A 78 -22.59 22.10 -3.19
CA ASP A 78 -21.66 22.16 -2.06
C ASP A 78 -20.70 20.96 -2.06
N LEU A 79 -19.57 21.09 -1.36
CA LEU A 79 -18.69 19.96 -1.08
C LEU A 79 -19.37 19.04 -0.03
N PRO A 80 -19.39 17.71 -0.23
CA PRO A 80 -19.88 16.80 0.79
C PRO A 80 -19.12 16.94 2.11
N SER A 81 -19.77 16.61 3.23
CA SER A 81 -19.09 16.54 4.52
C SER A 81 -18.02 15.45 4.52
N GLU A 82 -17.02 15.60 5.38
CA GLU A 82 -15.96 14.60 5.53
C GLU A 82 -16.52 13.20 5.86
N ASP A 83 -17.47 13.12 6.79
CA ASP A 83 -18.13 11.87 7.16
C ASP A 83 -18.84 11.21 5.97
N ALA A 84 -19.48 11.99 5.10
CA ALA A 84 -20.15 11.45 3.92
C ALA A 84 -19.14 10.87 2.91
N VAL A 85 -18.00 11.53 2.71
CA VAL A 85 -16.93 11.02 1.84
C VAL A 85 -16.31 9.76 2.44
N ASN A 86 -16.02 9.76 3.74
CA ASN A 86 -15.46 8.60 4.44
C ASN A 86 -16.42 7.41 4.40
N LEU A 87 -17.72 7.64 4.60
CA LEU A 87 -18.75 6.62 4.47
C LEU A 87 -18.82 6.06 3.05
N ALA A 88 -18.73 6.90 2.02
CA ALA A 88 -18.72 6.45 0.62
C ALA A 88 -17.54 5.51 0.32
N ILE A 89 -16.34 5.85 0.78
CA ILE A 89 -15.15 5.00 0.63
C ILE A 89 -15.34 3.66 1.33
N LYS A 90 -15.75 3.67 2.61
CA LYS A 90 -16.03 2.46 3.39
C LYS A 90 -17.10 1.58 2.72
N THR A 91 -18.14 2.21 2.18
CA THR A 91 -19.23 1.53 1.46
C THR A 91 -18.70 0.85 0.20
N GLY A 92 -17.81 1.51 -0.56
CA GLY A 92 -17.17 0.91 -1.73
C GLY A 92 -16.36 -0.35 -1.39
N PHE A 93 -15.56 -0.29 -0.32
CA PHE A 93 -14.79 -1.43 0.19
C PHE A 93 -15.71 -2.59 0.60
N ASN A 94 -16.67 -2.32 1.50
CA ASN A 94 -17.58 -3.34 2.02
C ASN A 94 -18.45 -3.97 0.92
N ASN A 95 -18.87 -3.19 -0.08
CA ASN A 95 -19.65 -3.68 -1.21
C ASN A 95 -18.87 -4.66 -2.09
N LEU A 96 -17.58 -4.38 -2.35
CA LEU A 96 -16.73 -5.29 -3.12
C LEU A 96 -16.43 -6.56 -2.32
N ASP A 97 -16.08 -6.44 -1.04
CA ASP A 97 -15.83 -7.62 -0.21
C ASP A 97 -17.07 -8.51 -0.07
N ASN A 98 -18.27 -7.92 0.07
CA ASN A 98 -19.51 -8.68 0.07
C ASN A 98 -19.77 -9.42 -1.26
N GLU A 99 -19.39 -8.83 -2.40
CA GLU A 99 -19.44 -9.53 -3.69
C GLU A 99 -18.47 -10.72 -3.72
N ILE A 100 -17.24 -10.51 -3.26
CA ILE A 100 -16.19 -11.53 -3.19
C ILE A 100 -16.57 -12.66 -2.24
N VAL A 101 -17.02 -12.34 -1.03
CA VAL A 101 -17.17 -13.31 0.07
C VAL A 101 -18.54 -13.98 0.07
N HIS A 102 -19.63 -13.23 -0.16
CA HIS A 102 -20.98 -13.76 0.06
C HIS A 102 -21.72 -14.06 -1.24
N LYS A 103 -21.72 -13.14 -2.21
CA LYS A 103 -22.45 -13.37 -3.46
C LYS A 103 -21.81 -14.44 -4.35
N SER A 104 -20.49 -14.62 -4.27
CA SER A 104 -19.79 -15.75 -4.91
C SER A 104 -20.33 -17.10 -4.40
N VAL A 105 -20.51 -17.24 -3.08
CA VAL A 105 -21.06 -18.44 -2.43
C VAL A 105 -22.50 -18.69 -2.85
N GLU A 106 -23.34 -17.65 -2.92
CA GLU A 106 -24.72 -17.79 -3.41
C GLU A 106 -24.77 -18.33 -4.85
N LYS A 107 -23.89 -17.84 -5.73
CA LYS A 107 -23.76 -18.33 -7.11
C LYS A 107 -23.33 -19.80 -7.13
N VAL A 108 -22.37 -20.17 -6.29
CA VAL A 108 -21.88 -21.56 -6.17
C VAL A 108 -22.96 -22.51 -5.67
N PHE A 109 -23.70 -22.15 -4.63
CA PHE A 109 -24.78 -22.98 -4.11
C PHE A 109 -25.94 -23.15 -5.09
N LYS A 110 -26.23 -22.15 -5.92
CA LYS A 110 -27.23 -22.26 -7.00
C LYS A 110 -26.74 -23.16 -8.14
N GLY A 111 -25.46 -23.08 -8.49
CA GLY A 111 -24.89 -23.82 -9.63
C GLY A 111 -24.52 -25.28 -9.32
N GLY A 112 -24.13 -25.58 -8.08
CA GLY A 112 -23.80 -26.95 -7.63
C GLY A 112 -22.54 -27.58 -8.26
N SER A 113 -21.77 -26.84 -9.06
CA SER A 113 -20.60 -27.35 -9.78
C SER A 113 -19.30 -27.06 -9.02
N LYS A 114 -18.47 -28.10 -8.82
CA LYS A 114 -17.14 -27.97 -8.19
C LYS A 114 -16.18 -27.13 -9.03
N THR A 115 -16.26 -27.20 -10.35
CA THR A 115 -15.42 -26.38 -11.24
C THR A 115 -15.80 -24.91 -11.15
N VAL A 116 -17.10 -24.60 -11.16
CA VAL A 116 -17.59 -23.23 -10.99
C VAL A 116 -17.22 -22.69 -9.61
N ALA A 117 -17.30 -23.52 -8.56
CA ALA A 117 -16.82 -23.17 -7.24
C ALA A 117 -15.32 -22.86 -7.23
N ALA A 118 -14.52 -23.66 -7.95
CA ALA A 118 -13.07 -23.48 -8.07
C ALA A 118 -12.65 -22.20 -8.77
N GLU A 119 -13.53 -21.61 -9.58
CA GLU A 119 -13.30 -20.34 -10.24
C GLU A 119 -13.83 -19.17 -9.39
N LEU A 120 -15.11 -19.24 -8.97
CA LEU A 120 -15.78 -18.13 -8.31
C LEU A 120 -15.31 -17.87 -6.87
N LEU A 121 -14.78 -18.87 -6.18
CA LEU A 121 -14.37 -18.74 -4.78
C LEU A 121 -12.90 -18.39 -4.61
N GLN A 122 -12.09 -18.35 -5.68
CA GLN A 122 -10.65 -18.05 -5.54
C GLN A 122 -10.41 -16.73 -4.80
N PRO A 123 -11.02 -15.58 -5.20
CA PRO A 123 -10.82 -14.33 -4.48
C PRO A 123 -11.38 -14.33 -3.05
N ALA A 124 -12.33 -15.22 -2.75
CA ALA A 124 -12.87 -15.37 -1.40
C ALA A 124 -11.95 -16.22 -0.50
N LEU A 125 -11.24 -17.18 -1.08
CA LEU A 125 -10.39 -18.15 -0.37
C LEU A 125 -8.95 -17.67 -0.19
N SER A 126 -8.44 -16.82 -1.09
CA SER A 126 -7.27 -15.98 -0.83
C SER A 126 -7.68 -14.72 -0.05
N GLY A 127 -6.71 -13.94 0.39
CA GLY A 127 -6.95 -12.65 1.00
C GLY A 127 -6.04 -11.57 0.44
N SER A 128 -6.38 -10.32 0.76
CA SER A 128 -5.51 -9.20 0.42
C SER A 128 -5.75 -7.99 1.34
N CYS A 129 -4.67 -7.37 1.78
CA CYS A 129 -4.69 -6.02 2.33
C CYS A 129 -4.98 -5.01 1.20
N ALA A 130 -5.50 -3.84 1.55
CA ALA A 130 -5.77 -2.77 0.62
C ALA A 130 -5.42 -1.42 1.22
N LEU A 131 -4.49 -0.73 0.59
CA LEU A 131 -4.17 0.65 0.89
C LEU A 131 -4.53 1.49 -0.33
N LEU A 132 -5.61 2.26 -0.24
CA LEU A 132 -6.09 3.12 -1.31
C LEU A 132 -6.00 4.59 -0.91
N SER A 133 -5.38 5.39 -1.76
CA SER A 133 -5.40 6.84 -1.67
C SER A 133 -6.41 7.44 -2.65
N PHE A 134 -7.09 8.50 -2.22
CA PHE A 134 -8.01 9.31 -3.01
C PHE A 134 -7.64 10.79 -2.83
N TYR A 135 -7.17 11.42 -3.90
CA TYR A 135 -6.83 12.83 -3.94
C TYR A 135 -7.83 13.60 -4.80
N ASP A 136 -8.39 14.66 -4.24
CA ASP A 136 -9.25 15.60 -4.95
C ASP A 136 -8.46 16.89 -5.26
N SER A 137 -8.14 17.10 -6.53
CA SER A 137 -7.31 18.24 -6.96
C SER A 137 -7.97 19.60 -6.78
N ARG A 138 -9.30 19.65 -6.58
CA ARG A 138 -10.00 20.91 -6.27
C ARG A 138 -9.79 21.32 -4.83
N SER A 139 -9.94 20.37 -3.91
CA SER A 139 -9.84 20.62 -2.47
C SER A 139 -8.42 20.43 -1.93
N ASN A 140 -7.50 19.87 -2.70
CA ASN A 140 -6.18 19.39 -2.26
C ASN A 140 -6.26 18.49 -1.02
N LEU A 141 -7.37 17.77 -0.84
CA LEU A 141 -7.54 16.82 0.24
C LEU A 141 -7.17 15.43 -0.26
N LEU A 142 -6.21 14.82 0.43
CA LEU A 142 -5.83 13.43 0.29
C LEU A 142 -6.53 12.62 1.38
N ARG A 143 -7.20 11.54 0.97
CA ARG A 143 -7.75 10.53 1.87
C ARG A 143 -7.00 9.23 1.69
N VAL A 144 -6.58 8.61 2.79
CA VAL A 144 -5.94 7.28 2.78
C VAL A 144 -6.87 6.32 3.49
N ALA A 145 -7.29 5.27 2.80
CA ALA A 145 -8.12 4.19 3.29
C ALA A 145 -7.27 2.93 3.43
N CYS A 146 -7.07 2.49 4.67
CA CYS A 146 -6.23 1.33 5.01
C CYS A 146 -7.07 0.17 5.55
N THR A 147 -6.93 -0.99 4.92
CA THR A 147 -7.42 -2.31 5.34
C THR A 147 -6.24 -3.27 5.33
N GLY A 148 -5.59 -3.51 6.47
CA GLY A 148 -4.42 -4.38 6.60
C GLY A 148 -3.15 -3.65 7.07
N ASP A 149 -2.00 -4.14 6.67
CA ASP A 149 -0.66 -3.75 7.16
C ASP A 149 0.27 -3.15 6.09
N SER A 150 -0.26 -2.85 4.90
CA SER A 150 0.35 -1.88 3.99
C SER A 150 0.30 -0.47 4.58
N ARG A 151 1.27 0.40 4.24
CA ARG A 151 1.39 1.73 4.87
C ARG A 151 1.56 2.88 3.88
N ALA A 152 0.90 3.99 4.21
CA ALA A 152 1.04 5.29 3.54
C ALA A 152 1.85 6.27 4.40
N VAL A 153 2.87 6.90 3.81
CA VAL A 153 3.70 7.91 4.51
C VAL A 153 3.81 9.17 3.66
N LEU A 154 3.44 10.30 4.24
CA LEU A 154 3.61 11.62 3.64
C LEU A 154 5.02 12.14 3.94
N GLY A 155 5.73 12.56 2.89
CA GLY A 155 6.92 13.37 2.97
C GLY A 155 6.57 14.84 2.78
N ARG A 156 6.92 15.68 3.77
CA ARG A 156 6.71 17.13 3.72
C ARG A 156 7.98 17.88 4.09
N ARG A 157 8.24 19.00 3.42
CA ARG A 157 9.38 19.86 3.74
C ARG A 157 9.09 20.72 4.97
N ALA A 158 9.92 20.63 5.98
CA ALA A 158 9.90 21.48 7.17
C ALA A 158 10.57 22.83 6.89
N GLY A 159 10.26 23.83 7.72
CA GLY A 159 10.81 25.19 7.59
C GLY A 159 12.33 25.28 7.73
N ASN A 160 12.99 24.27 8.31
CA ASN A 160 14.45 24.17 8.41
C ASN A 160 15.11 23.56 7.15
N GLY A 161 14.33 23.25 6.11
CA GLY A 161 14.80 22.67 4.85
C GLY A 161 14.90 21.15 4.82
N LYS A 162 14.73 20.45 5.96
CA LYS A 162 14.65 18.98 6.05
C LYS A 162 13.24 18.47 5.73
N TRP A 163 13.12 17.17 5.53
CA TRP A 163 11.86 16.45 5.36
C TRP A 163 11.31 15.94 6.69
N THR A 164 10.00 15.82 6.80
CA THR A 164 9.29 15.16 7.89
C THR A 164 8.49 13.99 7.33
N ALA A 165 8.58 12.83 7.99
CA ALA A 165 7.79 11.67 7.68
C ALA A 165 6.55 11.62 8.57
N THR A 166 5.36 11.56 7.97
CA THR A 166 4.09 11.43 8.69
C THR A 166 3.34 10.20 8.16
N ALA A 167 3.20 9.17 8.99
CA ALA A 167 2.33 8.03 8.66
C ALA A 167 0.88 8.50 8.54
N LEU A 168 0.23 8.16 7.43
CA LEU A 168 -1.18 8.45 7.16
C LEU A 168 -2.08 7.22 7.36
N SER A 169 -1.50 6.09 7.70
CA SER A 169 -2.18 4.87 8.10
C SER A 169 -1.43 4.20 9.25
N GLU A 170 -2.14 3.36 10.00
CA GLU A 170 -1.57 2.50 11.03
C GLU A 170 -1.76 1.04 10.59
N ASP A 171 -0.76 0.20 10.83
CA ASP A 171 -0.79 -1.21 10.47
C ASP A 171 -1.85 -1.93 11.33
N GLN A 172 -2.68 -2.75 10.67
CA GLN A 172 -3.81 -3.41 11.32
C GLN A 172 -3.52 -4.90 11.52
N THR A 173 -2.70 -5.20 12.54
CA THR A 173 -2.29 -6.57 12.90
C THR A 173 -2.54 -6.84 14.39
N GLY A 174 -2.29 -8.08 14.85
CA GLY A 174 -2.35 -8.40 16.27
C GLY A 174 -1.20 -7.81 17.12
N SER A 175 -0.28 -7.06 16.49
CA SER A 175 0.72 -6.24 17.19
C SER A 175 0.21 -4.83 17.53
N ASN A 176 -0.86 -4.36 16.87
CA ASN A 176 -1.47 -3.06 17.13
C ASN A 176 -2.46 -3.15 18.32
N PRO A 177 -2.19 -2.48 19.46
CA PRO A 177 -3.06 -2.56 20.63
C PRO A 177 -4.51 -2.09 20.38
N GLN A 178 -4.72 -1.15 19.45
CA GLN A 178 -6.05 -0.64 19.13
C GLN A 178 -6.87 -1.69 18.38
N GLU A 179 -6.26 -2.42 17.44
CA GLU A 179 -6.92 -3.52 16.73
C GLU A 179 -7.16 -4.72 17.66
N VAL A 180 -6.22 -5.04 18.55
CA VAL A 180 -6.43 -6.08 19.58
C VAL A 180 -7.62 -5.74 20.47
N GLU A 181 -7.73 -4.48 20.90
CA GLU A 181 -8.84 -4.01 21.72
C GLU A 181 -10.17 -4.03 20.95
N ARG A 182 -10.18 -3.61 19.68
CA ARG A 182 -11.36 -3.72 18.80
C ARG A 182 -11.83 -5.17 18.70
N MET A 183 -10.93 -6.08 18.37
CA MET A 183 -11.23 -7.51 18.20
C MET A 183 -11.79 -8.14 19.48
N ARG A 184 -11.25 -7.80 20.66
CA ARG A 184 -11.78 -8.27 21.95
C ARG A 184 -13.17 -7.75 22.26
N LYS A 185 -13.49 -6.51 21.85
CA LYS A 185 -14.84 -5.92 22.01
C LYS A 185 -15.86 -6.56 21.08
N GLU A 186 -15.48 -6.87 19.85
CA GLU A 186 -16.36 -7.52 18.87
C GLU A 186 -16.67 -8.99 19.23
N HIS A 187 -15.77 -9.65 19.97
CA HIS A 187 -15.88 -11.06 20.35
C HIS A 187 -15.76 -11.26 21.88
N PRO A 188 -16.76 -10.80 22.66
CA PRO A 188 -16.71 -10.86 24.13
C PRO A 188 -16.65 -12.32 24.63
N GLY A 189 -15.74 -12.57 25.58
CA GLY A 189 -15.56 -13.89 26.20
C GLY A 189 -14.70 -14.88 25.38
N GLU A 190 -14.00 -14.40 24.35
CA GLU A 190 -13.11 -15.21 23.53
C GLU A 190 -11.64 -14.82 23.67
N ASP A 191 -10.91 -15.51 24.55
CA ASP A 191 -9.50 -15.17 24.84
C ASP A 191 -8.53 -15.35 23.66
N ASN A 192 -8.93 -16.09 22.62
CA ASN A 192 -8.08 -16.48 21.50
C ASN A 192 -8.41 -15.74 20.19
N VAL A 193 -9.10 -14.60 20.26
CA VAL A 193 -9.40 -13.74 19.10
C VAL A 193 -8.11 -13.32 18.38
N ILE A 194 -7.09 -12.97 19.16
CA ILE A 194 -5.71 -12.79 18.73
C ILE A 194 -4.86 -13.79 19.52
N ARG A 195 -4.15 -14.67 18.82
CA ARG A 195 -3.28 -15.70 19.40
C ARG A 195 -1.93 -15.64 18.69
N ASN A 196 -0.84 -15.56 19.45
CA ASN A 196 0.53 -15.40 18.90
C ASN A 196 0.64 -14.22 17.91
N GLY A 197 -0.01 -13.09 18.20
CA GLY A 197 -0.01 -11.91 17.32
C GLY A 197 -0.90 -12.02 16.07
N ARG A 198 -1.63 -13.12 15.88
CA ARG A 198 -2.42 -13.39 14.67
C ARG A 198 -3.89 -13.63 14.97
N VAL A 199 -4.79 -13.24 14.06
CA VAL A 199 -6.23 -13.52 14.15
C VAL A 199 -6.48 -15.01 14.18
N LEU A 200 -7.09 -15.47 15.29
CA LEU A 200 -7.28 -16.89 15.61
C LEU A 200 -6.00 -17.74 15.52
N GLY A 201 -4.82 -17.12 15.57
CA GLY A 201 -3.52 -17.76 15.42
C GLY A 201 -3.07 -18.07 13.99
N GLY A 202 -3.79 -17.60 12.96
CA GLY A 202 -3.48 -17.91 11.56
C GLY A 202 -3.13 -16.69 10.70
N LEU A 203 -3.98 -15.67 10.70
CA LEU A 203 -3.88 -14.52 9.80
C LEU A 203 -3.17 -13.35 10.49
N GLU A 204 -2.19 -12.73 9.82
CA GLU A 204 -1.46 -11.57 10.36
C GLU A 204 -2.34 -10.30 10.39
N PRO A 205 -2.94 -9.85 9.26
CA PRO A 205 -3.79 -8.68 9.28
C PRO A 205 -5.13 -8.96 9.99
N SER A 206 -5.57 -8.00 10.82
CA SER A 206 -6.90 -8.01 11.44
C SER A 206 -8.01 -7.51 10.52
N ARG A 207 -7.63 -6.92 9.37
CA ARG A 207 -8.53 -6.45 8.32
C ARG A 207 -7.99 -6.85 6.95
N ALA A 208 -8.84 -7.42 6.10
CA ALA A 208 -8.48 -7.85 4.77
C ALA A 208 -9.72 -8.05 3.90
N PHE A 209 -9.57 -7.94 2.58
CA PHE A 209 -10.52 -8.47 1.61
C PHE A 209 -10.37 -9.98 1.48
N GLY A 210 -11.42 -10.67 1.03
CA GLY A 210 -11.38 -12.12 0.91
C GLY A 210 -11.31 -12.77 2.29
N ASP A 211 -10.35 -13.67 2.51
CA ASP A 211 -10.13 -14.38 3.79
C ASP A 211 -11.44 -14.97 4.35
N ALA A 212 -12.28 -15.47 3.47
CA ALA A 212 -13.68 -15.73 3.78
C ALA A 212 -13.87 -16.81 4.86
N VAL A 213 -12.85 -17.64 5.08
CA VAL A 213 -12.83 -18.62 6.19
C VAL A 213 -12.92 -17.98 7.59
N TYR A 214 -12.58 -16.69 7.71
CA TYR A 214 -12.74 -15.88 8.92
C TYR A 214 -14.08 -15.13 8.97
N LYS A 215 -14.82 -15.08 7.86
CA LYS A 215 -16.03 -14.25 7.69
C LYS A 215 -17.31 -15.08 7.59
N TRP A 216 -17.24 -16.26 6.98
CA TRP A 216 -18.39 -17.14 6.81
C TRP A 216 -18.89 -17.71 8.13
N SER A 217 -20.21 -17.89 8.22
CA SER A 217 -20.80 -18.70 9.28
C SER A 217 -20.29 -20.14 9.20
N ARG A 218 -20.32 -20.85 10.34
CA ARG A 218 -19.91 -22.26 10.39
C ARG A 218 -20.73 -23.10 9.41
N ASP A 219 -22.03 -22.85 9.28
CA ASP A 219 -22.90 -23.59 8.36
C ASP A 219 -22.50 -23.42 6.90
N VAL A 220 -22.16 -22.20 6.48
CA VAL A 220 -21.67 -21.92 5.13
C VAL A 220 -20.34 -22.62 4.90
N ALA A 221 -19.39 -22.48 5.83
CA ALA A 221 -18.08 -23.12 5.73
C ALA A 221 -18.18 -24.66 5.66
N TRP A 222 -19.06 -25.27 6.45
CA TRP A 222 -19.32 -26.72 6.42
C TRP A 222 -19.96 -27.17 5.12
N LYS A 223 -20.98 -26.46 4.63
CA LYS A 223 -21.60 -26.76 3.32
C LYS A 223 -20.60 -26.66 2.17
N LEU A 224 -19.72 -25.64 2.20
CA LEU A 224 -18.66 -25.49 1.21
C LEU A 224 -17.63 -26.63 1.27
N ARG A 225 -17.25 -27.05 2.48
CA ARG A 225 -16.35 -28.20 2.68
C ARG A 225 -16.96 -29.50 2.17
N GLU A 226 -18.19 -29.82 2.56
CA GLU A 226 -18.81 -31.12 2.28
C GLU A 226 -19.18 -31.29 0.81
N ASN A 227 -19.67 -30.22 0.17
CA ASN A 227 -20.17 -30.28 -1.20
C ASN A 227 -19.12 -29.88 -2.24
N PHE A 228 -18.04 -29.18 -1.83
CA PHE A 228 -17.02 -28.63 -2.73
C PHE A 228 -15.59 -28.96 -2.25
N PHE A 229 -14.68 -27.96 -2.13
CA PHE A 229 -13.27 -28.11 -1.70
C PHE A 229 -12.88 -27.12 -0.59
N GLY A 230 -13.86 -26.67 0.21
CA GLY A 230 -13.61 -25.75 1.33
C GLY A 230 -12.73 -26.34 2.44
N ARG A 231 -12.00 -25.48 3.15
CA ARG A 231 -11.21 -25.88 4.34
C ARG A 231 -12.12 -26.14 5.53
N SER A 232 -11.66 -26.98 6.46
CA SER A 232 -12.32 -27.14 7.76
C SER A 232 -12.28 -25.82 8.54
N PRO A 233 -13.42 -25.33 9.08
CA PRO A 233 -13.41 -24.13 9.89
C PRO A 233 -12.60 -24.36 11.18
N SER A 234 -11.87 -23.33 11.61
CA SER A 234 -11.09 -23.40 12.85
C SER A 234 -11.98 -23.77 14.04
N PRO A 235 -11.50 -24.58 14.99
CA PRO A 235 -12.17 -24.77 16.28
C PRO A 235 -12.35 -23.47 17.06
N LEU A 236 -11.52 -22.45 16.77
CA LEU A 236 -11.58 -21.14 17.39
C LEU A 236 -12.61 -20.21 16.71
N LEU A 237 -13.17 -20.58 15.56
CA LEU A 237 -14.19 -19.81 14.85
C LEU A 237 -15.56 -19.97 15.53
N LYS A 238 -15.87 -19.12 16.50
CA LYS A 238 -17.10 -19.17 17.31
C LYS A 238 -18.14 -18.13 16.87
N THR A 239 -17.75 -16.86 16.74
CA THR A 239 -18.63 -15.72 16.44
C THR A 239 -18.18 -14.95 15.18
N PRO A 240 -18.07 -15.59 14.00
CA PRO A 240 -17.70 -14.88 12.78
C PRO A 240 -18.69 -13.75 12.45
N PRO A 241 -18.25 -12.66 11.78
CA PRO A 241 -16.93 -12.49 11.16
C PRO A 241 -15.84 -11.99 12.13
N TYR A 242 -14.60 -12.49 11.98
CA TYR A 242 -13.42 -12.02 12.74
C TYR A 242 -12.51 -11.08 11.95
N VAL A 243 -12.75 -10.92 10.64
CA VAL A 243 -11.96 -10.07 9.76
C VAL A 243 -12.95 -9.22 8.97
N THR A 244 -12.62 -7.94 8.78
CA THR A 244 -13.44 -7.00 8.01
C THR A 244 -12.61 -6.40 6.89
N ALA A 245 -13.25 -6.07 5.76
CA ALA A 245 -12.64 -5.26 4.72
C ALA A 245 -12.81 -3.75 4.95
N GLU A 246 -13.57 -3.34 5.98
CA GLU A 246 -13.84 -1.92 6.23
C GLU A 246 -12.54 -1.16 6.57
N PRO A 247 -12.18 -0.13 5.77
CA PRO A 247 -10.95 0.61 5.97
C PRO A 247 -11.07 1.60 7.13
N ILE A 248 -9.94 1.91 7.75
CA ILE A 248 -9.76 3.16 8.49
C ILE A 248 -9.38 4.24 7.47
N VAL A 249 -10.11 5.35 7.47
CA VAL A 249 -9.88 6.48 6.55
C VAL A 249 -9.29 7.66 7.32
N THR A 250 -8.17 8.19 6.85
CA THR A 250 -7.59 9.45 7.32
C THR A 250 -7.71 10.52 6.24
N THR A 251 -7.81 11.80 6.64
CA THR A 251 -7.85 12.95 5.73
C THR A 251 -6.67 13.85 6.01
N THR A 252 -5.96 14.29 4.97
CA THR A 252 -4.81 15.20 5.06
C THR A 252 -4.86 16.25 3.96
N LYS A 253 -4.64 17.52 4.30
CA LYS A 253 -4.45 18.59 3.32
C LYS A 253 -3.04 18.49 2.73
N VAL A 254 -2.95 18.36 1.41
CA VAL A 254 -1.68 18.37 0.67
C VAL A 254 -1.32 19.81 0.30
N HIS A 255 -0.02 20.09 0.28
CA HIS A 255 0.60 21.33 -0.16
C HIS A 255 1.45 21.08 -1.42
N PRO A 256 0.83 20.97 -2.61
CA PRO A 256 1.55 20.83 -3.88
C PRO A 256 2.67 21.85 -4.07
N GLU A 257 2.42 23.11 -3.66
CA GLU A 257 3.35 24.23 -3.74
C GLU A 257 4.64 24.02 -2.95
N ASN A 258 4.63 23.16 -1.94
CA ASN A 258 5.76 22.85 -1.08
C ASN A 258 6.47 21.54 -1.46
N GLY A 259 6.05 20.90 -2.55
CA GLY A 259 6.66 19.66 -3.04
C GLY A 259 6.32 18.44 -2.19
N ASP A 260 5.13 18.41 -1.58
CA ASP A 260 4.64 17.22 -0.87
C ASP A 260 4.68 15.99 -1.79
N PHE A 261 5.04 14.85 -1.20
CA PHE A 261 4.97 13.55 -1.84
C PHE A 261 4.38 12.49 -0.90
N LEU A 262 3.80 11.45 -1.48
CA LEU A 262 3.22 10.31 -0.77
C LEU A 262 3.93 9.04 -1.19
N VAL A 263 4.29 8.20 -0.22
CA VAL A 263 4.75 6.83 -0.46
C VAL A 263 3.65 5.87 -0.03
N LEU A 264 3.24 4.98 -0.93
CA LEU A 264 2.39 3.82 -0.65
C LEU A 264 3.23 2.58 -0.85
N ALA A 265 3.26 1.67 0.12
CA ALA A 265 3.94 0.40 -0.06
C ALA A 265 3.32 -0.74 0.76
N THR A 266 3.48 -1.96 0.27
CA THR A 266 3.19 -3.21 0.99
C THR A 266 4.19 -3.44 2.11
N ASP A 267 3.90 -4.38 3.01
CA ASP A 267 4.69 -4.59 4.24
C ASP A 267 6.15 -4.95 3.93
N GLY A 268 6.42 -5.57 2.77
CA GLY A 268 7.76 -5.94 2.31
C GLY A 268 8.77 -4.79 2.28
N LEU A 269 8.33 -3.54 2.06
CA LEU A 269 9.19 -2.36 2.20
C LEU A 269 9.40 -2.00 3.68
N TRP A 270 8.32 -1.97 4.46
CA TRP A 270 8.31 -1.51 5.84
C TRP A 270 8.98 -2.50 6.81
N GLU A 271 9.13 -3.76 6.40
CA GLU A 271 9.99 -4.75 7.05
C GLU A 271 11.49 -4.45 6.93
N MET A 272 11.89 -3.58 5.99
CA MET A 272 13.28 -3.29 5.63
C MET A 272 13.75 -1.86 5.93
N LEU A 273 12.84 -0.88 5.90
CA LEU A 273 13.15 0.54 6.10
C LEU A 273 12.15 1.20 7.06
N THR A 274 12.63 2.17 7.85
CA THR A 274 11.74 2.99 8.68
C THR A 274 11.03 4.08 7.85
N ASN A 275 10.01 4.71 8.42
CA ASN A 275 9.30 5.82 7.77
C ASN A 275 10.25 6.98 7.42
N GLU A 276 11.13 7.34 8.35
CA GLU A 276 12.12 8.41 8.20
C GLU A 276 13.16 8.05 7.14
N GLU A 277 13.60 6.79 7.09
CA GLU A 277 14.54 6.34 6.06
C GLU A 277 13.94 6.43 4.67
N VAL A 278 12.70 5.98 4.50
CA VAL A 278 11.96 6.07 3.24
C VAL A 278 11.83 7.53 2.79
N VAL A 279 11.32 8.41 3.65
CA VAL A 279 11.15 9.84 3.31
C VAL A 279 12.48 10.53 3.08
N GLY A 280 13.50 10.21 3.87
CA GLY A 280 14.86 10.74 3.71
C GLY A 280 15.51 10.31 2.41
N LEU A 281 15.32 9.05 1.98
CA LEU A 281 15.79 8.53 0.70
C LEU A 281 15.12 9.24 -0.47
N VAL A 282 13.78 9.40 -0.45
CA VAL A 282 13.05 10.18 -1.46
C VAL A 282 13.56 11.62 -1.50
N GLY A 283 13.71 12.27 -0.35
CA GLY A 283 14.23 13.63 -0.24
C GLY A 283 15.62 13.79 -0.85
N LYS A 284 16.54 12.89 -0.52
CA LYS A 284 17.91 12.87 -1.07
C LYS A 284 17.91 12.62 -2.58
N TRP A 285 17.01 11.77 -3.07
CA TRP A 285 16.82 11.53 -4.49
C TRP A 285 16.35 12.81 -5.21
N ILE A 286 15.33 13.52 -4.69
CA ILE A 286 14.83 14.79 -5.25
C ILE A 286 15.97 15.82 -5.36
N GLU A 287 16.76 16.00 -4.29
CA GLU A 287 17.87 16.95 -4.25
C GLU A 287 18.95 16.63 -5.31
N THR A 288 19.22 15.35 -5.54
CA THR A 288 20.20 14.88 -6.54
C THR A 288 19.70 15.12 -7.97
N GLN A 289 18.41 14.89 -8.25
CA GLN A 289 17.84 15.16 -9.57
C GLN A 289 17.79 16.66 -9.87
N GLY A 290 17.50 17.50 -8.87
CA GLY A 290 17.46 18.97 -9.02
C GLY A 290 18.81 19.60 -9.38
N GLN A 291 19.93 19.01 -8.95
CA GLN A 291 21.29 19.49 -9.27
C GLN A 291 21.74 19.16 -10.69
N SER A 292 21.08 18.21 -11.37
CA SER A 292 21.42 17.82 -12.75
C SER A 292 21.02 18.86 -13.80
N GLY A 293 20.33 19.95 -13.40
CA GLY A 293 19.95 21.08 -14.27
C GLY A 293 21.03 22.18 -14.41
N THR A 294 22.10 22.17 -13.61
CA THR A 294 23.23 23.11 -13.73
C THR A 294 24.50 22.34 -14.10
N ASN A 295 24.69 22.09 -15.40
CA ASN A 295 25.87 21.40 -15.91
C ASN A 295 27.12 22.28 -15.80
N SER A 296 27.88 22.14 -14.71
CA SER A 296 29.31 22.43 -14.72
C SER A 296 30.09 21.11 -14.79
N GLN A 297 31.10 21.04 -15.65
CA GLN A 297 32.02 19.88 -15.72
C GLN A 297 32.77 19.62 -14.40
N PHE A 298 32.79 20.61 -13.50
CA PHE A 298 33.36 20.51 -12.17
C PHE A 298 32.47 19.72 -11.21
N ASP A 299 31.14 19.83 -11.30
CA ASP A 299 30.18 19.12 -10.43
C ASP A 299 30.11 17.63 -10.75
N ALA A 300 30.25 17.25 -12.02
CA ALA A 300 30.35 15.85 -12.43
C ALA A 300 31.64 15.17 -11.89
N ALA A 301 32.74 15.92 -11.80
CA ALA A 301 33.99 15.46 -11.19
C ALA A 301 33.90 15.42 -9.66
N TRP A 302 33.25 16.41 -9.03
CA TRP A 302 32.99 16.44 -7.59
C TRP A 302 32.05 15.33 -7.13
N ASN A 303 30.96 15.02 -7.86
CA ASN A 303 30.09 13.89 -7.55
C ASN A 303 30.78 12.54 -7.74
N LYS A 304 31.79 12.43 -8.61
CA LYS A 304 32.61 11.22 -8.77
C LYS A 304 33.67 11.04 -7.68
N ILE A 305 34.14 12.14 -7.07
CA ILE A 305 35.20 12.12 -6.05
C ILE A 305 34.62 12.20 -4.62
N PHE A 306 33.44 12.80 -4.44
CA PHE A 306 32.80 13.06 -3.14
C PHE A 306 31.37 12.55 -3.03
N GLY A 307 30.78 11.99 -4.10
CA GLY A 307 29.39 11.49 -4.11
C GLY A 307 29.14 10.21 -3.29
N SER A 308 30.10 9.75 -2.49
CA SER A 308 29.88 8.65 -1.56
C SER A 308 29.45 9.18 -0.17
N SER A 309 28.20 8.88 0.18
CA SER A 309 27.88 8.19 1.44
C SER A 309 28.20 8.85 2.80
N LYS A 310 28.44 10.17 2.90
CA LYS A 310 28.75 10.80 4.21
C LYS A 310 27.73 11.79 4.78
N THR A 311 26.78 12.26 3.97
CA THR A 311 25.74 13.18 4.46
C THR A 311 24.55 12.38 5.00
N PRO A 312 24.11 12.62 6.25
CA PRO A 312 22.93 11.97 6.80
C PRO A 312 21.69 12.28 5.95
N LEU A 313 20.69 11.40 6.00
CA LEU A 313 19.44 11.61 5.28
C LEU A 313 18.82 12.97 5.66
N PRO A 314 18.26 13.73 4.70
CA PRO A 314 17.71 15.06 4.93
C PRO A 314 16.34 15.01 5.63
N VAL A 315 16.19 14.21 6.68
CA VAL A 315 14.93 13.98 7.40
C VAL A 315 15.08 14.35 8.89
N GLU A 316 14.01 14.84 9.49
CA GLU A 316 13.95 15.01 10.94
C GLU A 316 13.85 13.63 11.63
N GLY A 317 14.58 13.44 12.73
CA GLY A 317 14.34 12.30 13.61
C GLY A 317 12.97 12.38 14.25
N SER A 318 12.32 11.24 14.45
CA SER A 318 10.95 11.13 14.98
C SER A 318 10.73 11.99 16.24
N LYS A 319 9.80 12.96 16.16
CA LYS A 319 9.30 13.71 17.33
C LYS A 319 8.09 13.04 17.99
N THR A 320 7.48 12.06 17.34
CA THR A 320 6.26 11.37 17.79
C THR A 320 6.43 9.87 17.57
N ALA A 321 6.67 9.13 18.64
CA ALA A 321 6.75 7.68 18.61
C ALA A 321 5.37 7.07 18.37
N GLY A 322 5.03 6.83 17.09
CA GLY A 322 3.99 5.86 16.75
C GLY A 322 4.47 4.44 17.09
N PRO A 323 3.57 3.49 17.40
CA PRO A 323 3.94 2.14 17.85
C PRO A 323 4.82 1.36 16.85
N ASP A 324 4.74 1.66 15.55
CA ASP A 324 5.36 0.83 14.48
C ASP A 324 6.38 1.57 13.59
N GLY A 325 6.48 2.90 13.67
CA GLY A 325 7.41 3.68 12.84
C GLY A 325 8.87 3.69 13.31
N ASN A 326 9.12 3.46 14.61
CA ASN A 326 10.43 3.65 15.24
C ASN A 326 11.17 2.35 15.60
N LYS A 327 10.63 1.18 15.26
CA LYS A 327 11.31 -0.10 15.53
C LYS A 327 12.31 -0.36 14.41
N THR A 328 13.51 -0.84 14.77
CA THR A 328 14.48 -1.31 13.77
C THR A 328 13.79 -2.36 12.89
N PRO A 329 13.78 -2.18 11.56
CA PRO A 329 13.07 -3.10 10.67
C PRO A 329 13.55 -4.55 10.86
N ILE A 330 12.63 -5.51 10.77
CA ILE A 330 12.92 -6.91 11.13
C ILE A 330 14.04 -7.51 10.27
N ARG A 331 14.12 -7.12 8.99
CA ARG A 331 15.16 -7.61 8.07
C ARG A 331 16.54 -7.02 8.37
N VAL A 332 16.60 -5.78 8.83
CA VAL A 332 17.86 -5.14 9.31
C VAL A 332 18.41 -5.94 10.49
N GLN A 333 17.56 -6.32 11.44
CA GLN A 333 17.96 -7.16 12.58
C GLN A 333 18.38 -8.56 12.13
N GLN A 334 17.60 -9.21 11.26
CA GLN A 334 17.86 -10.56 10.75
C GLN A 334 19.19 -10.67 10.00
N TRP A 335 19.56 -9.64 9.24
CA TRP A 335 20.80 -9.60 8.46
C TRP A 335 22.00 -9.06 9.26
N GLY A 336 21.80 -8.64 10.51
CA GLY A 336 22.87 -8.09 11.35
C GLY A 336 23.44 -6.77 10.81
N ILE A 337 22.61 -5.98 10.12
CA ILE A 337 23.01 -4.68 9.59
C ILE A 337 22.99 -3.66 10.74
N ASP A 338 24.04 -2.86 10.86
CA ASP A 338 24.07 -1.72 11.75
C ASP A 338 23.10 -0.64 11.23
N PRO A 339 21.99 -0.34 11.95
CA PRO A 339 21.03 0.67 11.52
C PRO A 339 21.64 2.09 11.46
N ASP A 340 22.71 2.35 12.21
CA ASP A 340 23.38 3.65 12.29
C ASP A 340 24.55 3.78 11.29
N ALA A 341 24.79 2.77 10.44
CA ALA A 341 25.83 2.78 9.43
C ALA A 341 25.63 3.94 8.44
N LYS A 342 26.55 4.90 8.46
CA LYS A 342 26.45 6.16 7.71
C LYS A 342 26.47 5.98 6.20
N ASP A 343 27.04 4.89 5.73
CA ASP A 343 27.22 4.61 4.30
C ASP A 343 26.17 3.67 3.71
N ARG A 344 25.22 3.16 4.50
CA ARG A 344 24.22 2.15 4.09
C ARG A 344 23.45 2.46 2.80
N PHE A 345 23.26 3.74 2.48
CA PHE A 345 22.38 4.19 1.42
C PHE A 345 23.09 4.75 0.19
N THR A 346 22.50 4.55 -0.99
CA THR A 346 23.00 5.05 -2.28
C THR A 346 21.89 5.68 -3.11
N VAL A 347 22.23 6.68 -3.93
CA VAL A 347 21.33 7.32 -4.89
C VAL A 347 21.91 7.11 -6.29
N LYS A 348 21.42 6.09 -7.00
CA LYS A 348 21.87 5.77 -8.37
C LYS A 348 20.76 5.44 -9.37
N ASP A 349 19.51 5.31 -8.90
CA ASP A 349 18.38 4.94 -9.74
C ASP A 349 17.60 6.18 -10.20
N LYS A 350 17.10 6.13 -11.44
CA LYS A 350 16.25 7.19 -12.03
C LYS A 350 14.80 7.14 -11.58
N ASN A 351 14.33 5.97 -11.14
CA ASN A 351 12.99 5.76 -10.59
C ASN A 351 13.11 5.78 -9.06
N VAL A 352 12.35 6.65 -8.39
CA VAL A 352 12.47 6.79 -6.93
C VAL A 352 11.93 5.57 -6.17
N ALA A 353 10.94 4.86 -6.71
CA ALA A 353 10.43 3.62 -6.11
C ALA A 353 11.47 2.50 -6.24
N THR A 354 12.15 2.38 -7.39
CA THR A 354 13.30 1.46 -7.57
C THR A 354 14.44 1.84 -6.63
N HIS A 355 14.71 3.13 -6.45
CA HIS A 355 15.69 3.63 -5.48
C HIS A 355 15.37 3.17 -4.05
N LEU A 356 14.09 3.22 -3.64
CA LEU A 356 13.66 2.71 -2.33
C LEU A 356 13.90 1.20 -2.20
N VAL A 357 13.45 0.39 -3.17
CA VAL A 357 13.64 -1.06 -3.15
C VAL A 357 15.12 -1.44 -3.15
N ARG A 358 15.99 -0.76 -3.90
CA ARG A 358 17.43 -0.99 -3.83
C ARG A 358 17.98 -0.76 -2.42
N ASN A 359 17.59 0.34 -1.79
CA ASN A 359 18.06 0.68 -0.45
C ASN A 359 17.51 -0.26 0.63
N ALA A 360 16.29 -0.79 0.42
CA ALA A 360 15.73 -1.85 1.24
C ALA A 360 16.56 -3.16 1.16
N LEU A 361 17.07 -3.50 -0.04
CA LEU A 361 17.81 -4.75 -0.30
C LEU A 361 19.34 -4.65 -0.08
N GLY A 362 19.85 -3.56 0.48
CA GLY A 362 21.29 -3.44 0.80
C GLY A 362 21.94 -2.13 0.36
N GLY A 363 21.23 -1.27 -0.40
CA GLY A 363 21.67 0.10 -0.67
C GLY A 363 23.02 0.19 -1.36
N ASN A 364 24.05 0.66 -0.64
CA ASN A 364 25.41 0.78 -1.17
C ASN A 364 26.15 -0.56 -1.31
N ASN A 365 25.65 -1.63 -0.69
CA ASN A 365 26.21 -2.97 -0.77
C ASN A 365 25.65 -3.73 -1.99
N ASP A 366 26.33 -3.58 -3.13
CA ASP A 366 25.89 -4.21 -4.38
C ASP A 366 25.91 -5.75 -4.33
N GLU A 367 26.82 -6.36 -3.57
CA GLU A 367 26.86 -7.82 -3.39
C GLU A 367 25.60 -8.33 -2.71
N GLN A 368 25.14 -7.64 -1.66
CA GLN A 368 23.93 -8.01 -0.94
C GLN A 368 22.67 -7.82 -1.80
N VAL A 369 22.57 -6.71 -2.53
CA VAL A 369 21.46 -6.45 -3.46
C VAL A 369 21.41 -7.57 -4.52
N CYS A 370 22.55 -7.91 -5.13
CA CYS A 370 22.62 -8.99 -6.11
C CYS A 370 22.25 -10.36 -5.51
N ALA A 371 22.72 -10.67 -4.30
CA ALA A 371 22.41 -11.92 -3.63
C ALA A 371 20.91 -12.07 -3.38
N LEU A 372 20.25 -11.03 -2.84
CA LEU A 372 18.81 -11.06 -2.57
C LEU A 372 17.96 -11.14 -3.83
N LEU A 373 18.36 -10.47 -4.92
CA LEU A 373 17.67 -10.53 -6.21
C LEU A 373 17.84 -11.87 -6.95
N THR A 374 18.94 -12.59 -6.68
CA THR A 374 19.23 -13.88 -7.34
C THR A 374 18.37 -15.03 -6.77
N LEU A 375 17.84 -14.89 -5.55
CA LEU A 375 17.05 -15.93 -4.90
C LEU A 375 15.68 -16.12 -5.57
N PRO A 376 15.36 -17.31 -6.12
CA PRO A 376 14.08 -17.58 -6.76
C PRO A 376 13.00 -18.00 -5.76
N SER A 377 11.74 -17.92 -6.17
CA SER A 377 10.63 -18.56 -5.47
C SER A 377 10.83 -20.09 -5.41
N PRO A 378 10.52 -20.76 -4.27
CA PRO A 378 9.96 -20.23 -3.03
C PRO A 378 11.02 -19.84 -1.97
N PHE A 379 12.32 -19.83 -2.32
CA PHE A 379 13.40 -19.56 -1.35
C PHE A 379 13.50 -18.09 -0.97
N SER A 380 13.25 -17.21 -1.93
CA SER A 380 13.11 -15.75 -1.77
C SER A 380 12.29 -15.36 -0.55
N ARG A 381 11.16 -16.03 -0.31
CA ARG A 381 10.21 -15.73 0.77
C ARG A 381 10.81 -15.78 2.18
N ARG A 382 11.94 -16.48 2.36
CA ARG A 382 12.67 -16.53 3.63
C ARG A 382 13.45 -15.25 3.94
N TYR A 383 13.72 -14.45 2.92
CA TYR A 383 14.62 -13.30 3.00
C TYR A 383 13.91 -11.98 2.67
N ARG A 384 12.90 -12.01 1.80
CA ARG A 384 12.09 -10.84 1.45
C ARG A 384 10.64 -11.23 1.24
N ASP A 385 9.73 -10.29 1.44
CA ASP A 385 8.37 -10.41 0.92
C ASP A 385 8.29 -9.99 -0.55
N ASP A 386 7.11 -10.09 -1.15
CA ASP A 386 6.78 -9.28 -2.31
C ASP A 386 6.96 -7.79 -1.93
N LEU A 387 7.49 -6.98 -2.85
CA LEU A 387 7.63 -5.54 -2.61
C LEU A 387 6.92 -4.78 -3.71
N THR A 388 5.92 -3.99 -3.34
CA THR A 388 5.24 -3.06 -4.23
C THR A 388 5.29 -1.67 -3.62
N VAL A 389 5.88 -0.72 -4.37
CA VAL A 389 6.10 0.65 -3.88
C VAL A 389 5.66 1.65 -4.94
N GLN A 390 4.83 2.61 -4.53
CA GLN A 390 4.46 3.79 -5.32
C GLN A 390 4.91 5.07 -4.61
N VAL A 391 5.49 6.01 -5.36
CA VAL A 391 5.83 7.35 -4.87
C VAL A 391 5.15 8.39 -5.74
N ILE A 392 4.24 9.17 -5.16
CA ILE A 392 3.40 10.17 -5.83
C ILE A 392 3.89 11.58 -5.48
N PHE A 393 4.13 12.42 -6.49
CA PHE A 393 4.58 13.80 -6.33
C PHE A 393 3.49 14.80 -6.72
N PHE A 394 3.06 15.64 -5.78
CA PHE A 394 1.93 16.56 -5.99
C PHE A 394 2.31 17.90 -6.65
N GLY A 395 3.60 18.26 -6.75
CA GLY A 395 4.03 19.58 -7.24
C GLY A 395 5.18 19.64 -8.27
N HIS A 396 5.74 18.50 -8.69
CA HIS A 396 7.01 18.46 -9.44
C HIS A 396 6.89 18.28 -10.98
N GLY A 397 5.98 18.99 -11.65
CA GLY A 397 5.87 18.92 -13.12
C GLY A 397 5.16 20.10 -13.77
N GLU A 398 5.26 20.21 -15.10
CA GLU A 398 4.42 21.14 -15.87
C GLU A 398 2.95 20.85 -15.58
N LYS A 399 2.16 21.91 -15.36
CA LYS A 399 0.72 21.82 -15.08
C LYS A 399 -0.06 21.53 -16.37
N THR A 400 0.28 20.45 -17.06
CA THR A 400 -0.37 20.05 -18.32
C THR A 400 -1.77 19.49 -18.09
N GLY A 401 -2.14 19.16 -16.84
CA GLY A 401 -3.37 18.44 -16.53
C GLY A 401 -3.33 16.97 -16.98
N GLU A 402 -2.20 16.51 -17.51
CA GLU A 402 -2.00 15.13 -17.93
C GLU A 402 -1.25 14.36 -16.86
N VAL A 403 -1.70 13.14 -16.58
CA VAL A 403 -0.87 12.17 -15.88
C VAL A 403 -0.18 11.32 -16.92
N THR A 404 1.11 11.57 -17.04
CA THR A 404 2.01 10.79 -17.88
C THR A 404 2.60 9.67 -17.03
N VAL A 405 2.43 8.42 -17.49
CA VAL A 405 3.18 7.29 -16.94
C VAL A 405 4.65 7.58 -17.21
N ASN A 406 5.47 7.55 -16.16
CA ASN A 406 6.90 7.65 -16.34
C ASN A 406 7.41 6.35 -16.97
N LEU A 407 7.54 6.31 -18.30
CA LEU A 407 7.98 5.13 -19.05
C LEU A 407 9.43 4.73 -18.73
N GLU A 408 10.27 5.64 -18.22
CA GLU A 408 11.60 5.27 -17.69
C GLU A 408 11.48 4.54 -16.35
N ALA A 409 10.41 4.78 -15.58
CA ALA A 409 10.12 4.17 -14.29
C ALA A 409 9.33 2.87 -14.39
N THR A 410 8.35 2.82 -15.30
CA THR A 410 7.51 1.65 -15.55
C THR A 410 8.17 0.82 -16.64
N ALA A 411 9.10 -0.06 -16.28
CA ALA A 411 9.68 -1.00 -17.22
C ALA A 411 8.56 -1.81 -17.89
N GLY A 412 8.35 -1.61 -19.19
CA GLY A 412 7.43 -2.44 -19.97
C GLY A 412 7.85 -3.90 -19.94
N GLU A 413 6.89 -4.80 -20.15
CA GLU A 413 7.13 -6.23 -20.38
C GLU A 413 8.29 -6.39 -21.39
N GLY A 414 9.44 -6.88 -20.92
CA GLY A 414 10.58 -7.12 -21.82
C GLY A 414 11.97 -6.74 -21.31
N VAL A 415 12.12 -6.12 -20.13
CA VAL A 415 13.45 -5.96 -19.53
C VAL A 415 13.89 -7.31 -18.97
N LYS A 416 14.61 -8.09 -19.78
CA LYS A 416 15.48 -9.14 -19.24
C LYS A 416 16.43 -8.47 -18.27
N ALA A 417 16.42 -8.92 -17.02
CA ALA A 417 17.44 -8.57 -16.04
C ALA A 417 18.80 -8.67 -16.75
N LYS A 418 19.48 -7.54 -16.92
CA LYS A 418 20.89 -7.56 -17.27
C LYS A 418 21.59 -7.96 -15.99
N LEU A 419 21.82 -9.27 -15.87
CA LEU A 419 22.86 -9.83 -14.99
C LEU A 419 24.19 -9.13 -15.27
#